data_AF-A0A5B9WAI5-F1
#
_entry.id   AF-A0A5B9WAI5-F1
#
_cell.length_a   1.000
_cell.length_b   1.000
_cell.length_c   1.000
_cell.angle_alpha   90.00
_cell.angle_beta   90.00
_cell.angle_gamma   90.00
#
_symmetry.space_group_name_H-M   'P 1'
#
loop_
_entity.id
_entity.type
_entity.pdbx_description
1 polymer ?
#
loop_
_entity_poly.entity_id
_entity_poly.type
_entity_poly.pdbx_seq_one_letter_code
_entity_poly.pdbx_strand_id
1 'polypeptide(L)'
;MDDPSHAMPQRRSEERDRDILDPRGALPGPLPRPGGIPGTYTGRYVPPISALGPLFRYRFEKIHRCRVGYDLDINPRPTTRVLGGYYKSRALVRVYVRDRELGLRPLEELFDTFLHELAHHLEYTEPSSFAARACGRVPGRMHSRLFWKILGELKHRWALLQRADGDESRRPV
;
A
#
# COMPACT_ATOMS: atom_id res chain seq x y z
N MET A 1 40.28 -51.26 12.73
CA MET A 1 41.34 -50.25 12.48
C MET A 1 40.87 -49.59 11.22
N ASP A 2 40.17 -48.48 11.34
CA ASP A 2 39.35 -47.95 10.26
C ASP A 2 39.59 -46.45 10.10
N ASP A 3 39.66 -46.10 8.83
CA ASP A 3 40.10 -44.90 8.13
C ASP A 3 39.27 -43.64 8.47
N PRO A 4 39.84 -42.41 8.44
CA PRO A 4 39.11 -41.18 8.67
C PRO A 4 38.63 -40.53 7.36
N SER A 5 37.81 -39.49 7.51
CA SER A 5 37.39 -38.48 6.51
C SER A 5 36.11 -38.75 5.72
N HIS A 6 34.98 -38.34 6.32
CA HIS A 6 33.83 -37.84 5.56
C HIS A 6 33.61 -36.37 5.94
N ALA A 7 33.95 -35.47 5.02
CA ALA A 7 33.51 -34.08 5.04
C ALA A 7 32.37 -33.91 4.03
N MET A 8 31.22 -33.37 4.46
CA MET A 8 30.25 -32.60 3.65
C MET A 8 29.22 -31.94 4.59
N PRO A 9 28.53 -30.86 4.14
CA PRO A 9 28.25 -29.69 4.95
C PRO A 9 26.84 -29.67 5.52
N GLN A 10 26.70 -29.12 6.72
CA GLN A 10 25.39 -28.96 7.35
C GLN A 10 24.57 -27.87 6.65
N ARG A 11 23.33 -28.26 6.32
CA ARG A 11 22.24 -27.40 5.88
C ARG A 11 21.84 -26.43 7.00
N ARG A 12 21.70 -25.16 6.61
CA ARG A 12 20.51 -24.29 6.83
C ARG A 12 19.68 -24.56 8.09
N SER A 13 19.57 -23.55 8.97
CA SER A 13 18.37 -22.69 9.14
C SER A 13 18.31 -22.09 10.56
N GLU A 14 17.66 -20.92 10.66
CA GLU A 14 17.07 -20.33 11.87
C GLU A 14 17.97 -19.50 12.78
N GLU A 15 18.32 -18.29 12.32
CA GLU A 15 18.63 -17.21 13.24
C GLU A 15 17.34 -16.45 13.57
N ARG A 16 17.02 -16.48 14.86
CA ARG A 16 15.78 -16.04 15.49
C ARG A 16 15.74 -14.53 15.57
N ASP A 17 14.72 -13.94 14.96
CA ASP A 17 14.36 -12.54 15.12
C ASP A 17 13.76 -12.34 16.52
N ARG A 18 14.61 -11.99 17.48
CA ARG A 18 14.25 -11.52 18.82
C ARG A 18 14.88 -10.15 18.99
N ASP A 19 14.04 -9.13 19.13
CA ASP A 19 14.14 -8.10 20.17
C ASP A 19 12.99 -7.09 20.01
N ILE A 20 11.86 -7.40 20.66
CA ILE A 20 10.82 -6.43 20.99
C ILE A 20 10.86 -6.27 22.50
N LEU A 21 11.58 -5.24 22.96
CA LEU A 21 11.52 -4.78 24.33
C LEU A 21 10.25 -3.95 24.53
N ASP A 22 9.37 -4.47 25.38
CA ASP A 22 8.29 -3.77 26.07
C ASP A 22 8.90 -2.79 27.10
N PRO A 23 8.27 -1.64 27.35
CA PRO A 23 7.97 -1.38 28.76
C PRO A 23 6.54 -0.88 28.96
N ARG A 24 5.82 -1.66 29.77
CA ARG A 24 4.66 -1.21 30.55
C ARG A 24 5.05 -0.03 31.46
N GLY A 25 4.34 1.07 31.32
CA GLY A 25 4.32 2.17 32.28
C GLY A 25 2.98 2.91 32.19
N ALA A 26 2.12 2.72 33.19
CA ALA A 26 0.80 3.32 33.29
C ALA A 26 0.85 4.70 33.96
N LEU A 27 0.09 5.68 33.46
CA LEU A 27 -0.61 6.73 34.24
C LEU A 27 -1.86 7.23 33.47
N PRO A 28 -2.98 7.59 34.16
CA PRO A 28 -4.23 7.96 33.54
C PRO A 28 -4.31 9.49 33.26
N GLY A 29 -4.59 9.86 32.01
CA GLY A 29 -4.91 11.24 31.61
C GLY A 29 -6.42 11.50 31.58
N PRO A 30 -6.89 12.75 31.71
CA PRO A 30 -8.29 13.06 31.97
C PRO A 30 -9.19 12.87 30.74
N LEU A 31 -10.41 12.41 30.99
CA LEU A 31 -11.51 12.23 30.02
C LEU A 31 -11.77 13.50 29.18
N PRO A 32 -11.98 13.39 27.85
CA PRO A 32 -12.43 14.53 27.07
C PRO A 32 -13.92 14.82 27.34
N ARG A 33 -14.22 16.09 27.62
CA ARG A 33 -15.56 16.64 27.86
C ARG A 33 -16.46 16.51 26.61
N PRO A 34 -17.76 16.19 26.74
CA PRO A 34 -18.69 16.26 25.63
C PRO A 34 -19.15 17.71 25.44
N GLY A 35 -18.79 18.33 24.33
CA GLY A 35 -19.19 19.71 24.05
C GLY A 35 -18.74 20.19 22.68
N GLY A 36 -19.42 19.73 21.64
CA GLY A 36 -19.34 20.29 20.29
C GLY A 36 -20.73 20.36 19.68
N ILE A 37 -21.22 21.58 19.43
CA ILE A 37 -22.47 21.87 18.72
C ILE A 37 -22.30 21.42 17.26
N PRO A 38 -23.30 20.79 16.61
CA PRO A 38 -23.19 20.32 15.22
C PRO A 38 -23.29 21.52 14.27
N GLY A 39 -22.15 22.15 14.00
CA GLY A 39 -22.01 23.28 13.10
C GLY A 39 -21.08 22.96 11.94
N THR A 40 -21.65 22.94 10.73
CA THR A 40 -20.99 23.13 9.44
C THR A 40 -19.87 22.14 9.05
N TYR A 41 -20.24 21.04 8.39
CA TYR A 41 -19.30 20.21 7.62
C TYR A 41 -18.82 20.96 6.37
N THR A 42 -17.78 21.78 6.51
CA THR A 42 -16.91 22.19 5.40
C THR A 42 -15.70 21.25 5.24
N GLY A 43 -15.63 20.18 6.04
CA GLY A 43 -14.58 19.17 5.96
C GLY A 43 -14.73 18.31 4.71
N ARG A 44 -13.64 18.15 3.95
CA ARG A 44 -13.55 17.12 2.90
C ARG A 44 -13.96 15.78 3.52
N TYR A 45 -14.83 15.04 2.83
CA TYR A 45 -15.28 13.72 3.28
C TYR A 45 -14.08 12.81 3.60
N VAL A 46 -14.03 12.29 4.83
CA VAL A 46 -13.02 11.32 5.27
C VAL A 46 -13.74 9.99 5.52
N PRO A 47 -13.56 8.98 4.65
CA PRO A 47 -14.20 7.68 4.86
C PRO A 47 -13.63 7.00 6.12
N PRO A 48 -14.42 6.15 6.79
CA PRO A 48 -13.91 5.32 7.86
C PRO A 48 -12.83 4.37 7.33
N ILE A 49 -11.84 4.02 8.17
CA ILE A 49 -10.69 3.18 7.78
C ILE A 49 -11.14 1.84 7.16
N SER A 50 -12.20 1.24 7.69
CA SER A 50 -12.78 -0.01 7.18
C SER A 50 -13.30 0.10 5.74
N ALA A 51 -13.67 1.29 5.28
CA ALA A 51 -14.15 1.51 3.92
C ALA A 51 -13.01 1.76 2.91
N LEU A 52 -11.78 2.06 3.36
CA LEU A 52 -10.67 2.38 2.46
C LEU A 52 -10.32 1.23 1.51
N GLY A 53 -10.27 -0.01 2.02
CA GLY A 53 -9.93 -1.18 1.20
C GLY A 53 -10.91 -1.39 0.04
N PRO A 54 -12.22 -1.54 0.30
CA PRO A 54 -13.24 -1.62 -0.74
C PRO A 54 -13.22 -0.41 -1.70
N LEU A 55 -13.06 0.80 -1.16
CA LEU A 55 -13.01 2.01 -1.97
C LEU A 55 -11.82 2.02 -2.95
N PHE A 56 -10.63 1.61 -2.50
CA PHE A 56 -9.44 1.57 -3.35
C PHE A 56 -9.58 0.52 -4.45
N ARG A 57 -10.11 -0.67 -4.13
CA ARG A 57 -10.40 -1.70 -5.14
C ARG A 57 -11.38 -1.19 -6.17
N TYR A 58 -12.49 -0.59 -5.73
CA TYR A 58 -13.49 -0.02 -6.64
C TYR A 58 -12.89 1.04 -7.56
N ARG A 59 -12.14 2.01 -7.01
CA ARG A 59 -11.45 3.04 -7.83
C ARG A 59 -10.45 2.43 -8.81
N PHE A 60 -9.72 1.40 -8.38
CA PHE A 60 -8.74 0.72 -9.21
C PHE A 60 -9.38 -0.03 -10.38
N GLU A 61 -10.47 -0.75 -10.13
CA GLU A 61 -11.19 -1.51 -11.15
C GLU A 61 -11.69 -0.61 -12.29
N LYS A 62 -11.94 0.68 -12.01
CA LYS A 62 -12.30 1.66 -13.05
C LYS A 62 -11.16 2.01 -14.00
N ILE A 63 -9.90 1.91 -13.55
CA ILE A 63 -8.71 2.26 -14.36
C ILE A 63 -7.95 1.04 -14.89
N HIS A 64 -8.05 -0.10 -14.21
CA HIS A 64 -7.31 -1.29 -14.56
C HIS A 64 -7.97 -2.56 -13.99
N ARG A 65 -8.18 -3.56 -14.86
CA ARG A 65 -8.67 -4.88 -14.46
C ARG A 65 -7.48 -5.82 -14.27
N CYS A 66 -7.13 -6.08 -13.01
CA CYS A 66 -6.09 -7.03 -12.64
C CYS A 66 -6.45 -8.44 -13.11
N ARG A 67 -5.51 -9.13 -13.76
CA ARG A 67 -5.61 -10.54 -14.17
C ARG A 67 -5.16 -11.48 -13.06
N VAL A 68 -4.17 -11.04 -12.28
CA VAL A 68 -3.67 -11.79 -11.12
C VAL A 68 -4.20 -11.13 -9.85
N GLY A 69 -4.69 -11.94 -8.92
CA GLY A 69 -5.22 -11.47 -7.64
C GLY A 69 -4.13 -10.92 -6.71
N TYR A 70 -4.54 -10.03 -5.81
CA TYR A 70 -3.71 -9.49 -4.74
C TYR A 70 -4.54 -9.31 -3.47
N ASP A 71 -3.88 -9.43 -2.32
CA ASP A 71 -4.47 -9.09 -1.03
C ASP A 71 -4.21 -7.61 -0.72
N LEU A 72 -5.17 -6.93 -0.12
CA LEU A 72 -5.04 -5.53 0.31
C LEU A 72 -5.23 -5.45 1.82
N ASP A 73 -4.21 -4.96 2.52
CA ASP A 73 -4.20 -4.71 3.96
C ASP A 73 -4.10 -3.21 4.24
N ILE A 74 -5.15 -2.68 4.88
CA ILE A 74 -5.22 -1.30 5.33
C ILE A 74 -4.79 -1.27 6.80
N ASN A 75 -3.56 -0.85 7.05
CA ASN A 75 -2.95 -0.92 8.36
C ASN A 75 -3.08 0.42 9.12
N PRO A 76 -3.77 0.46 10.27
CA PRO A 76 -3.93 1.69 11.05
C PRO A 76 -2.71 2.04 11.91
N ARG A 77 -1.71 1.15 12.00
CA ARG A 77 -0.51 1.37 12.83
C ARG A 77 0.31 2.55 12.27
N PRO A 78 0.69 3.53 13.11
CA PRO A 78 1.56 4.62 12.69
C PRO A 78 2.94 4.12 12.25
N THR A 79 3.48 4.73 11.19
CA THR A 79 4.82 4.47 10.65
C THR A 79 5.57 5.79 10.47
N THR A 80 6.91 5.77 10.54
CA THR A 80 7.78 6.94 10.28
C THR A 80 8.61 6.81 9.01
N ARG A 81 8.65 5.63 8.39
CA ARG A 81 9.63 5.32 7.33
C ARG A 81 9.01 4.82 6.04
N VAL A 82 7.96 4.02 6.14
CA VAL A 82 7.42 3.27 5.00
C VAL A 82 5.91 3.44 4.99
N LEU A 83 5.39 4.13 3.98
CA LEU A 83 3.98 4.51 3.84
C LEU A 83 3.13 3.43 3.17
N GLY A 84 3.76 2.51 2.45
CA GLY A 84 3.15 1.35 1.80
C GLY A 84 4.19 0.27 1.55
N GLY A 85 3.75 -0.95 1.23
CA GLY A 85 4.66 -2.01 0.84
C GLY A 85 3.98 -3.17 0.11
N TYR A 86 4.66 -3.67 -0.91
CA TYR A 86 4.28 -4.88 -1.63
C TYR A 86 5.15 -6.08 -1.23
N TYR A 87 4.51 -7.15 -0.76
CA TYR A 87 5.16 -8.41 -0.39
C TYR A 87 4.90 -9.48 -1.46
N LYS A 88 5.87 -9.65 -2.37
CA LYS A 88 5.78 -10.53 -3.54
C LYS A 88 5.30 -11.95 -3.23
N SER A 89 5.86 -12.60 -2.19
CA SER A 89 5.55 -14.00 -1.86
C SER A 89 4.09 -14.22 -1.44
N ARG A 90 3.42 -13.16 -0.98
CA ARG A 90 2.03 -13.20 -0.51
C ARG A 90 1.07 -12.48 -1.45
N ALA A 91 1.56 -11.91 -2.55
CA ALA A 91 0.81 -10.95 -3.37
C ALA A 91 0.09 -9.89 -2.52
N LEU A 92 0.72 -9.45 -1.42
CA LEU A 92 0.10 -8.57 -0.43
C LEU A 92 0.52 -7.13 -0.65
N VAL A 93 -0.47 -6.26 -0.77
CA VAL A 93 -0.36 -4.81 -0.85
C VAL A 93 -0.77 -4.24 0.49
N ARG A 94 0.15 -3.56 1.17
CA ARG A 94 -0.11 -2.92 2.46
C ARG A 94 -0.04 -1.41 2.33
N VAL A 95 -1.03 -0.72 2.90
CA VAL A 95 -1.05 0.75 3.00
C VAL A 95 -1.14 1.14 4.47
N TYR A 96 -0.22 1.98 4.93
CA TYR A 96 -0.26 2.54 6.28
C TYR A 96 -1.06 3.84 6.27
N VAL A 97 -2.13 3.86 7.07
CA VAL A 97 -3.10 4.95 7.07
C VAL A 97 -2.64 6.15 7.89
N ARG A 98 -1.72 5.93 8.83
CA ARG A 98 -1.21 6.95 9.74
C ARG A 98 0.29 7.13 9.57
N ASP A 99 0.68 8.38 9.44
CA ASP A 99 2.04 8.82 9.72
C ASP A 99 2.17 9.11 11.23
N ARG A 100 3.33 8.82 11.81
CA ARG A 100 3.53 9.01 13.26
C ARG A 100 3.56 10.48 13.67
N GLU A 101 4.04 11.37 12.80
CA GLU A 101 4.21 12.79 13.06
C GLU A 101 2.99 13.58 12.57
N LEU A 102 2.51 13.28 11.36
CA LEU A 102 1.44 14.00 10.69
C LEU A 102 0.03 13.44 10.97
N GLY A 103 -0.06 12.25 11.57
CA GLY A 103 -1.33 11.62 11.93
C GLY A 103 -2.02 10.97 10.73
N LEU A 104 -3.34 11.19 10.60
CA LEU A 104 -4.13 10.55 9.53
C LEU A 104 -3.77 11.14 8.17
N ARG A 105 -3.40 10.28 7.22
CA ARG A 105 -3.01 10.70 5.87
C ARG A 105 -4.23 11.02 5.01
N PRO A 106 -4.15 12.03 4.12
CA PRO A 106 -5.23 12.34 3.18
C PRO A 106 -5.61 11.16 2.27
N LEU A 107 -6.90 11.07 1.92
CA LEU A 107 -7.43 9.98 1.09
C LEU A 107 -6.68 9.82 -0.25
N GLU A 108 -6.43 10.94 -0.94
CA GLU A 108 -5.76 10.91 -2.24
C GLU A 108 -4.30 10.46 -2.12
N GLU A 109 -3.61 10.81 -1.03
CA GLU A 109 -2.24 10.35 -0.76
C GLU A 109 -2.21 8.84 -0.47
N LEU A 110 -3.19 8.34 0.27
CA LEU A 110 -3.36 6.91 0.53
C LEU A 110 -3.64 6.13 -0.76
N PHE A 111 -4.49 6.67 -1.63
CA PHE A 111 -4.77 6.06 -2.92
C PHE A 111 -3.54 6.08 -3.84
N ASP A 112 -2.78 7.17 -3.86
CA ASP A 112 -1.51 7.25 -4.59
C ASP A 112 -0.49 6.22 -4.09
N THR A 113 -0.43 6.00 -2.78
CA THR A 113 0.40 4.95 -2.16
C THR A 113 -0.07 3.56 -2.59
N PHE A 114 -1.38 3.33 -2.61
CA PHE A 114 -1.95 2.08 -3.10
C PHE A 114 -1.59 1.83 -4.58
N LEU A 115 -1.68 2.84 -5.45
CA LEU A 115 -1.28 2.71 -6.86
C LEU A 115 0.22 2.42 -7.01
N HIS A 116 1.06 3.01 -6.15
CA HIS A 116 2.49 2.72 -6.10
C HIS A 116 2.76 1.24 -5.84
N GLU A 117 2.13 0.68 -4.79
CA GLU A 117 2.31 -0.72 -4.43
C GLU A 117 1.68 -1.67 -5.47
N LEU A 118 0.57 -1.28 -6.11
CA LEU A 118 0.02 -2.05 -7.22
C LEU A 118 0.91 -2.03 -8.45
N ALA A 119 1.63 -0.93 -8.71
CA ALA A 119 2.60 -0.90 -9.79
C ALA A 119 3.72 -1.94 -9.55
N HIS A 120 4.11 -2.19 -8.30
CA HIS A 120 5.00 -3.31 -7.98
C HIS A 120 4.36 -4.67 -8.26
N HIS A 121 3.11 -4.88 -7.88
CA HIS A 121 2.39 -6.12 -8.17
C HIS A 121 2.36 -6.40 -9.68
N LEU A 122 1.86 -5.44 -10.47
CA LEU A 122 1.71 -5.55 -11.92
C LEU A 122 3.06 -5.70 -12.65
N GLU A 123 4.13 -5.09 -12.13
CA GLU A 123 5.47 -5.28 -12.69
C GLU A 123 5.91 -6.76 -12.64
N TYR A 124 5.51 -7.50 -11.60
CA TYR A 124 5.81 -8.92 -11.47
C TYR A 124 4.84 -9.82 -12.21
N THR A 125 3.56 -9.45 -12.28
CA THR A 125 2.48 -10.35 -12.71
C THR A 125 1.99 -10.08 -14.13
N GLU A 126 2.09 -8.84 -14.60
CA GLU A 126 1.44 -8.39 -15.84
C GLU A 126 2.30 -7.47 -16.73
N PRO A 127 3.60 -7.80 -16.98
CA PRO A 127 4.45 -6.94 -17.80
C PRO A 127 3.91 -6.74 -19.23
N SER A 128 3.25 -7.76 -19.79
CA SER A 128 2.68 -7.71 -21.15
C SER A 128 1.53 -6.72 -21.28
N SER A 129 0.75 -6.49 -20.21
CA SER A 129 -0.31 -5.48 -20.14
C SER A 129 0.23 -4.05 -20.33
N PHE A 130 1.54 -3.86 -20.17
CA PHE A 130 2.24 -2.57 -20.30
C PHE A 130 3.32 -2.60 -21.37
N ALA A 131 3.15 -3.45 -22.40
CA ALA A 131 4.06 -3.62 -23.53
C ALA A 131 5.51 -3.90 -23.12
N ALA A 132 5.70 -4.71 -22.09
CA ALA A 132 6.98 -5.29 -21.71
C ALA A 132 6.95 -6.81 -21.85
N ARG A 133 8.09 -7.39 -22.23
CA ARG A 133 8.23 -8.85 -22.42
C ARG A 133 8.32 -9.60 -21.09
N ALA A 134 8.85 -8.96 -20.05
CA ALA A 134 9.09 -9.55 -18.74
C ALA A 134 9.13 -8.47 -17.65
N CYS A 135 9.16 -8.92 -16.39
CA CYS A 135 9.41 -8.06 -15.24
C CYS A 135 10.72 -7.28 -15.41
N GLY A 136 10.69 -5.97 -15.21
CA GLY A 136 11.86 -5.09 -15.36
C GLY A 136 12.71 -4.92 -14.09
N ARG A 137 12.36 -5.63 -13.01
CA ARG A 137 12.96 -5.42 -11.69
C ARG A 137 14.42 -5.86 -11.67
N VAL A 138 15.29 -4.99 -11.15
CA VAL A 138 16.72 -5.24 -11.01
C VAL A 138 17.06 -5.31 -9.52
N PRO A 139 17.78 -6.35 -9.05
CA PRO A 139 18.25 -6.42 -7.67
C PRO A 139 18.97 -5.14 -7.24
N GLY A 140 18.66 -4.64 -6.05
CA GLY A 140 19.24 -3.39 -5.53
C GLY A 140 18.61 -2.10 -6.06
N ARG A 141 17.69 -2.15 -7.03
CA ARG A 141 16.90 -0.99 -7.47
C ARG A 141 15.45 -1.08 -7.01
N MET A 142 14.96 0.00 -6.40
CA MET A 142 13.58 0.12 -5.93
C MET A 142 12.58 0.18 -7.09
N HIS A 143 12.88 0.90 -8.17
CA HIS A 143 11.96 1.13 -9.28
C HIS A 143 12.64 0.93 -10.63
N SER A 144 12.07 0.08 -11.48
CA SER A 144 12.54 -0.08 -12.86
C SER A 144 11.88 0.93 -13.80
N ARG A 145 12.33 0.96 -15.06
CA ARG A 145 11.63 1.72 -16.12
C ARG A 145 10.20 1.21 -16.35
N LEU A 146 9.97 -0.11 -16.22
CA LEU A 146 8.64 -0.68 -16.36
C LEU A 146 7.74 -0.24 -15.21
N PHE A 147 8.25 -0.25 -13.97
CA PHE A 147 7.52 0.26 -12.82
C PHE A 147 6.99 1.68 -13.06
N TRP A 148 7.86 2.60 -13.50
CA TRP A 148 7.46 3.99 -13.76
C TRP A 148 6.44 4.11 -14.88
N LYS A 149 6.56 3.28 -15.92
CA LYS A 149 5.57 3.21 -17.00
C LYS A 149 4.21 2.77 -16.47
N ILE A 150 4.16 1.71 -15.65
CA ILE A 150 2.93 1.21 -15.03
C ILE A 150 2.30 2.29 -14.16
N LEU A 151 3.07 2.86 -13.22
CA LEU A 151 2.55 3.86 -12.29
C LEU A 151 2.06 5.12 -13.02
N GLY A 152 2.79 5.59 -14.02
CA GLY A 152 2.40 6.72 -14.85
C GLY A 152 1.09 6.48 -15.60
N GLU A 153 0.94 5.29 -16.20
CA GLU A 153 -0.28 4.87 -16.89
C GLU A 153 -1.48 4.83 -15.93
N LEU A 154 -1.32 4.22 -14.74
CA LEU A 154 -2.38 4.15 -13.73
C LEU A 154 -2.82 5.55 -13.27
N LYS A 155 -1.86 6.43 -12.96
CA LYS A 155 -2.16 7.82 -12.56
C LYS A 155 -2.81 8.61 -13.68
N HIS A 156 -2.37 8.42 -14.93
CA HIS A 156 -2.98 9.07 -16.09
C HIS A 156 -4.44 8.67 -16.27
N ARG A 157 -4.74 7.36 -16.24
CA ARG A 157 -6.12 6.86 -16.33
C ARG A 157 -7.01 7.38 -15.20
N TRP A 158 -6.48 7.42 -13.98
CA TRP A 158 -7.20 8.00 -12.84
C TRP A 158 -7.51 9.49 -13.04
N ALA A 159 -6.53 10.27 -13.50
CA ALA A 159 -6.71 11.69 -13.79
C ALA A 159 -7.74 11.94 -14.90
N LEU A 160 -7.80 11.07 -15.93
CA LEU A 160 -8.83 11.13 -16.96
C LEU A 160 -10.24 10.89 -16.39
N LEU A 161 -10.41 9.88 -15.53
CA LEU A 161 -11.69 9.62 -14.88
C LEU A 161 -12.14 10.79 -13.98
N GLN A 162 -11.23 11.34 -13.17
CA GLN A 162 -11.55 12.49 -12.31
C GLN A 162 -12.02 13.72 -13.12
N ARG A 163 -11.48 13.91 -14.33
CA ARG A 163 -11.92 14.98 -15.24
C ARG A 163 -13.29 14.69 -15.83
N ALA A 164 -13.56 13.45 -16.22
CA ALA A 164 -14.85 13.04 -16.77
C ALA A 164 -15.98 13.20 -15.73
N ASP A 165 -15.78 12.70 -14.51
CA ASP A 165 -16.77 12.80 -13.43
C ASP A 165 -17.06 14.26 -13.04
N GLY A 166 -16.03 15.11 -13.09
CA GLY A 166 -16.15 16.55 -12.81
C GLY A 166 -16.90 17.33 -13.89
N ASP A 167 -16.87 16.88 -15.14
CA ASP A 167 -17.61 17.49 -16.26
C ASP A 167 -19.07 17.02 -16.27
N GLU A 168 -19.32 15.74 -15.97
CA GLU A 168 -20.67 15.19 -15.84
C GLU A 168 -21.45 15.82 -14.68
N SER A 169 -20.79 16.07 -13.55
CA SER A 169 -21.37 16.78 -12.39
C SER A 169 -21.68 18.27 -12.66
N ARG A 170 -21.26 18.83 -13.81
CA ARG A 170 -21.46 20.23 -14.20
C ARG A 170 -22.48 20.42 -15.32
N ARG A 171 -23.07 19.35 -15.86
CA ARG A 171 -24.15 19.47 -16.86
C ARG A 171 -25.47 19.84 -16.15
N PRO A 172 -26.13 20.94 -16.54
CA PRO A 172 -27.46 21.26 -16.03
C PRO A 172 -28.46 20.21 -16.53
N VAL A 173 -29.34 19.77 -15.63
CA VAL A 173 -30.52 18.94 -15.94
C VAL A 173 -31.54 19.78 -16.71
#